data_AF-A0A5K0XJZ2-F1
#
_entry.id   AF-A0A5K0XJZ2-F1
#
_cell.length_a   1.000
_cell.length_b   1.000
_cell.length_c   1.000
_cell.angle_alpha   90.00
_cell.angle_beta   90.00
_cell.angle_gamma   90.00
#
_symmetry.space_group_name_H-M   'P 1'
#
loop_
_entity.id
_entity.type
_entity.pdbx_description
1 polymer ?
#
loop_
_entity_poly.entity_id
_entity_poly.type
_entity_poly.pdbx_seq_one_letter_code
_entity_poly.pdbx_strand_id
1 'polypeptide(L)' 'TVPASAIPDGWMGLDIGPDSIKTFSEALDTTQTVIWNGPMGVFEFDKFAVGTE' A
#
# COMPACT_ATOMS: atom_id res chain seq x y z
N THR A 1 -1.08 -6.26 11.35
CA THR A 1 -0.74 -6.60 9.96
C THR A 1 0.28 -7.71 9.96
N VAL A 2 0.43 -8.44 8.86
CA VAL A 2 1.48 -9.45 8.64
C VAL A 2 2.24 -9.09 7.36
N PRO A 3 3.46 -9.61 7.13
CA PRO A 3 4.13 -9.48 5.84
C PRO A 3 3.25 -9.98 4.70
N ALA A 4 3.34 -9.36 3.52
CA ALA A 4 2.53 -9.74 2.35
C ALA A 4 2.72 -11.22 1.95
N SER A 5 3.91 -11.77 2.19
CA SER A 5 4.23 -13.19 1.95
C SER A 5 3.74 -14.15 3.04
N ALA A 6 3.02 -13.66 4.06
CA ALA A 6 2.60 -14.43 5.23
C ALA A 6 1.12 -14.17 5.59
N ILE A 7 0.29 -13.79 4.60
CA ILE A 7 -1.16 -13.67 4.78
C ILE A 7 -1.72 -15.07 5.09
N PRO A 8 -2.42 -15.27 6.23
CA PRO A 8 -2.99 -16.57 6.57
C PRO A 8 -4.08 -17.02 5.60
N ASP A 9 -4.28 -18.33 5.50
CA ASP A 9 -5.38 -18.90 4.73
C ASP A 9 -6.74 -18.35 5.18
N GLY A 10 -7.59 -18.04 4.20
CA GLY A 10 -8.90 -17.42 4.43
C GLY A 10 -8.88 -15.90 4.62
N TRP A 11 -7.69 -15.28 4.58
CA TRP A 11 -7.54 -13.82 4.59
C TRP A 11 -7.05 -13.30 3.23
N MET A 12 -7.26 -12.01 2.99
CA MET A 12 -6.80 -11.30 1.79
C MET A 12 -6.18 -9.95 2.16
N GLY A 13 -5.16 -9.55 1.41
CA GLY A 13 -4.60 -8.20 1.47
C GLY A 13 -5.52 -7.23 0.72
N LEU A 14 -5.88 -6.12 1.37
CA LEU A 14 -6.85 -5.15 0.83
C LEU A 14 -6.27 -3.74 0.71
N ASP A 15 -5.11 -3.49 1.31
CA ASP A 15 -4.33 -2.27 1.23
C ASP A 15 -2.86 -2.60 1.52
N ILE A 16 -1.95 -1.72 1.13
CA ILE A 16 -0.53 -1.89 1.44
C ILE A 16 -0.26 -1.67 2.93
N GLY A 17 0.70 -2.42 3.47
CA GLY A 17 1.08 -2.31 4.87
C GLY A 17 1.95 -1.07 5.18
N PRO A 18 2.11 -0.72 6.46
CA PRO A 18 2.92 0.45 6.87
C PRO A 18 4.39 0.37 6.41
N ASP A 19 4.96 -0.84 6.35
CA ASP A 19 6.34 -1.02 5.87
C ASP A 19 6.47 -0.73 4.36
N SER A 20 5.44 -1.09 3.57
CA SER A 20 5.39 -0.77 2.15
C SER A 20 5.19 0.72 1.91
N ILE A 21 4.31 1.37 2.68
CA ILE A 21 4.13 2.84 2.66
C ILE A 21 5.47 3.52 2.91
N LYS A 22 6.16 3.15 4.00
CA LYS A 22 7.48 3.71 4.33
C LYS A 22 8.49 3.51 3.19
N THR A 23 8.58 2.29 2.65
CA THR A 23 9.52 1.98 1.56
C THR A 23 9.23 2.80 0.30
N PHE A 24 7.95 2.96 -0.06
CA PHE A 24 7.57 3.79 -1.20
C PHE A 24 7.83 5.27 -0.95
N SER A 25 7.50 5.79 0.23
CA SER A 25 7.82 7.18 0.60
C SER A 25 9.31 7.47 0.50
N GLU A 26 10.17 6.57 1.01
CA GLU A 26 11.63 6.70 0.94
C GLU A 26 12.13 6.67 -0.52
N ALA A 27 11.59 5.80 -1.37
CA ALA A 27 11.96 5.76 -2.78
C ALA A 27 11.50 7.02 -3.54
N LEU A 28 10.32 7.53 -3.22
CA LEU A 28 9.73 8.70 -3.87
C LEU A 28 10.42 10.02 -3.46
N ASP A 29 11.04 10.09 -2.27
CA ASP A 29 11.70 11.31 -1.76
C ASP A 29 12.74 11.90 -2.73
N THR A 30 13.45 11.04 -3.46
CA THR A 30 14.46 11.45 -4.45
C THR A 30 13.94 11.48 -5.89
N THR A 31 12.68 11.13 -6.11
CA THR A 31 12.10 10.99 -7.45
C THR A 31 11.70 12.34 -8.02
N GLN A 32 12.17 12.66 -9.23
CA GLN A 32 11.89 13.95 -9.87
C GLN A 32 10.57 14.00 -10.63
N THR A 33 10.12 12.86 -11.16
CA THR A 33 8.90 12.76 -11.95
C THR A 33 8.22 11.42 -11.66
N VAL A 34 6.92 11.47 -11.35
CA VAL A 34 6.10 10.29 -11.11
C VAL A 34 4.89 10.36 -12.04
N ILE A 35 4.57 9.23 -12.67
CA ILE A 35 3.26 9.00 -13.28
C ILE A 35 2.60 7.91 -12.45
N TRP A 36 1.48 8.24 -11.82
CA TRP A 36 0.75 7.30 -10.98
C TRP A 36 -0.66 7.08 -11.52
N ASN A 37 -1.01 5.82 -11.74
CA ASN A 37 -2.36 5.41 -12.14
C ASN A 37 -2.74 4.11 -11.40
N GLY A 38 -3.75 4.21 -10.54
CA GLY A 38 -4.32 3.09 -9.79
C GLY A 38 -4.13 3.20 -8.28
N PRO A 39 -5.14 2.88 -7.46
CA PRO A 39 -5.05 2.91 -6.01
C PRO A 39 -4.16 1.77 -5.46
N MET A 40 -3.64 1.93 -4.25
CA MET A 40 -2.83 0.90 -3.57
C MET A 40 -3.67 -0.12 -2.79
N GLY A 41 -4.92 0.23 -2.50
CA GLY A 41 -5.90 -0.62 -1.82
C GLY A 41 -7.28 -0.49 -2.42
N VAL A 42 -8.26 -1.17 -1.82
CA VAL A 42 -9.68 -1.04 -2.17
C VAL A 42 -10.23 0.25 -1.54
N PHE A 43 -9.77 1.38 -2.07
CA PHE A 43 -9.93 2.72 -1.51
C PHE A 43 -11.39 3.17 -1.34
N GLU A 44 -12.34 2.50 -1.99
CA GLU A 44 -13.77 2.71 -1.79
C GLU A 44 -14.25 2.37 -0.36
N PHE A 45 -13.40 1.73 0.46
CA PHE A 45 -13.63 1.52 1.88
C PHE A 45 -12.55 2.23 2.71
N ASP A 46 -12.95 3.12 3.62
CA ASP A 46 -12.03 3.91 4.46
C ASP A 46 -10.96 3.07 5.19
N LYS A 47 -11.29 1.82 5.55
CA LYS A 47 -10.37 0.90 6.22
C LYS A 47 -9.20 0.44 5.34
N PHE A 48 -9.29 0.62 4.03
CA PHE A 48 -8.35 0.14 3.01
C PHE A 48 -7.90 1.27 2.05
N ALA A 49 -8.07 2.53 2.47
CA ALA A 49 -7.68 3.71 1.69
C ALA A 49 -6.30 4.27 2.10
N VAL A 50 -5.78 3.89 3.26
CA VAL A 50 -4.59 4.50 3.88
C VAL A 50 -3.36 4.43 2.99
N GLY A 51 -3.15 3.35 2.25
CA GLY A 51 -2.02 3.24 1.35
C GLY A 51 -2.15 4.09 0.07
N THR A 52 -3.36 4.55 -0.26
CA THR A 52 -3.64 5.41 -1.41
C THR A 52 -3.59 6.90 -1.05
N GLU A 53 -3.82 7.25 0.21
CA GLU A 53 -3.73 8.62 0.75
C GLU A 53 -2.29 9.08 0.99
#